data_AF-A0A6M3J4U3-F1
#
_entry.id   AF-A0A6M3J4U3-F1
#
_cell.length_a   1.000
_cell.length_b   1.000
_cell.length_c   1.000
_cell.angle_alpha   90.00
_cell.angle_beta   90.00
_cell.angle_gamma   90.00
#
_symmetry.space_group_name_H-M   'P 1'
#
loop_
_entity.id
_entity.type
_entity.pdbx_description
1 polymer ?
#
loop_
_entity_poly.entity_id
_entity_poly.type
_entity_poly.pdbx_seq_one_letter_code
_entity_poly.pdbx_strand_id
1 'polypeptide(L)'
;MSGNQYQPDPRQALFLSYYLDPKSKTFSNAYQSAILAEYSEEYAETITSQMPDWLSESLGDNKMLHKAEKNLDEFLDDNEDKKIKADITKFVASRLGKKKWSERGEITGADGKDLEFPIYGGRSAEV
;
A
#
# COMPACT_ATOMS: atom_id res chain seq x y z
N MET A 1 27.15 11.63 -1.47
CA MET A 1 25.96 11.19 -2.22
C MET A 1 24.74 11.52 -1.37
N SER A 2 24.16 12.72 -1.53
CA SER A 2 22.90 13.04 -0.83
C SER A 2 21.78 12.23 -1.48
N GLY A 3 21.11 11.37 -0.71
CA GLY A 3 19.92 10.67 -1.20
C GLY A 3 18.87 11.69 -1.61
N ASN A 4 18.23 11.48 -2.77
CA ASN A 4 17.10 12.27 -3.23
C ASN A 4 16.02 12.30 -2.14
N GLN A 5 15.92 13.39 -1.39
CA GLN A 5 14.80 13.67 -0.50
C GLN A 5 13.62 14.14 -1.36
N TYR A 6 13.05 13.24 -2.18
CA TYR A 6 11.78 13.50 -2.83
C TYR A 6 10.72 13.56 -1.74
N GLN A 7 10.20 14.76 -1.46
CA GLN A 7 9.05 14.91 -0.58
C GLN A 7 7.80 14.64 -1.43
N PRO A 8 7.10 13.52 -1.22
CA PRO A 8 5.87 13.26 -1.97
C PRO A 8 4.85 14.36 -1.64
N ASP A 9 4.33 15.01 -2.67
CA ASP A 9 3.26 16.00 -2.50
C ASP A 9 2.02 15.26 -1.96
N PRO A 10 1.50 15.64 -0.77
CA PRO A 10 0.33 14.99 -0.18
C PRO A 10 -0.89 14.96 -1.12
N ARG A 11 -1.00 15.94 -2.03
CA ARG A 11 -2.08 16.02 -3.03
C ARG A 11 -2.03 14.88 -4.03
N GLN A 12 -0.84 14.37 -4.36
CA GLN A 12 -0.69 13.21 -5.26
C GLN A 12 -1.30 11.96 -4.62
N ALA A 13 -1.00 11.71 -3.34
CA ALA A 13 -1.56 10.59 -2.60
C ALA A 13 -3.09 10.69 -2.47
N LEU A 14 -3.61 11.90 -2.21
CA LEU A 14 -5.04 12.16 -2.18
C LEU A 14 -5.70 11.91 -3.53
N PHE A 15 -5.14 12.47 -4.61
CA PHE A 15 -5.62 12.22 -5.97
C PHE A 15 -5.70 10.73 -6.28
N LEU A 16 -4.63 9.98 -6.01
CA LEU A 16 -4.58 8.55 -6.27
C LEU A 16 -5.63 7.80 -5.44
N SER A 17 -5.84 8.18 -4.18
CA SER A 17 -6.89 7.59 -3.34
C SER A 17 -8.29 7.82 -3.92
N TYR A 18 -8.53 9.00 -4.49
CA TYR A 18 -9.82 9.34 -5.08
C TYR A 18 -10.03 8.72 -6.46
N TYR A 19 -8.97 8.61 -7.25
CA TYR A 19 -9.03 8.17 -8.63
C TYR A 19 -8.97 6.63 -8.76
N LEU A 20 -8.17 5.96 -7.94
CA LEU A 20 -7.91 4.51 -8.06
C LEU A 20 -8.75 3.64 -7.13
N ASP A 21 -9.33 4.18 -6.05
CA ASP A 21 -10.17 3.38 -5.15
C ASP A 21 -11.59 3.22 -5.74
N PRO A 22 -12.06 2.00 -6.05
CA PRO A 22 -13.42 1.75 -6.52
C PRO A 22 -14.52 2.21 -5.56
N LYS A 23 -14.19 2.40 -4.27
CA LYS A 23 -15.12 2.91 -3.25
C LYS A 23 -15.18 4.44 -3.20
N SER A 24 -14.26 5.13 -3.87
CA SER A 24 -14.26 6.58 -3.95
C SER A 24 -15.43 7.08 -4.79
N LYS A 25 -15.98 8.25 -4.40
CA LYS A 25 -17.05 8.93 -5.15
C LYS A 25 -16.60 9.37 -6.55
N THR A 26 -15.30 9.62 -6.74
CA THR A 26 -14.73 10.11 -8.00
C THR A 26 -13.84 9.06 -8.68
N PHE A 27 -14.07 7.78 -8.36
CA PHE A 27 -13.36 6.67 -8.98
C PHE A 27 -13.34 6.79 -10.51
N SER A 28 -12.15 6.63 -11.10
CA SER A 28 -11.92 6.75 -12.53
C SER A 28 -12.28 8.11 -13.16
N ASN A 29 -12.58 9.15 -12.36
CA ASN A 29 -12.77 10.51 -12.82
C ASN A 29 -11.59 11.38 -12.37
N ALA A 30 -10.63 11.59 -13.28
CA ALA A 30 -9.39 12.30 -12.96
C ALA A 30 -9.63 13.77 -12.63
N TYR A 31 -10.45 14.48 -13.41
CA TYR A 31 -10.75 15.89 -13.16
C TYR A 31 -11.35 16.08 -11.76
N GLN A 32 -12.41 15.34 -11.43
CA GLN A 32 -13.06 15.47 -10.11
C GLN A 32 -12.13 15.04 -8.96
N SER A 33 -11.31 14.01 -9.17
CA SER A 33 -10.32 13.57 -8.17
C SER A 33 -9.23 14.62 -7.94
N ALA A 34 -8.84 15.35 -8.99
CA ALA A 34 -7.86 16.44 -8.90
C ALA A 34 -8.44 17.68 -8.20
N ILE A 35 -9.70 18.04 -8.49
CA ILE A 35 -10.39 19.11 -7.78
C ILE A 35 -10.53 18.79 -6.28
N LEU A 36 -10.89 17.55 -5.93
CA LEU A 36 -10.95 17.12 -4.54
C LEU A 36 -9.59 17.08 -3.84
N ALA A 37 -8.51 16.87 -4.60
CA ALA A 37 -7.14 16.91 -4.11
C ALA A 37 -6.51 18.33 -4.17
N GLU A 38 -7.33 19.37 -4.36
CA GLU A 38 -6.93 20.79 -4.34
C GLU A 38 -5.92 21.18 -5.43
N TYR A 39 -6.01 20.55 -6.61
CA TYR A 39 -5.34 21.03 -7.80
C TYR A 39 -6.11 22.20 -8.45
N SER A 40 -5.41 23.06 -9.19
CA SER A 40 -6.06 24.09 -9.99
C SER A 40 -6.90 23.44 -11.09
N GLU A 41 -7.96 24.14 -11.51
CA GLU A 41 -8.87 23.67 -12.55
C GLU A 41 -8.13 23.39 -13.87
N GLU A 42 -7.26 24.31 -14.30
CA GLU A 42 -6.41 24.15 -15.49
C GLU A 42 -5.51 22.90 -15.43
N TYR A 43 -4.98 22.60 -14.25
CA TYR A 43 -4.15 21.40 -14.07
C TYR A 43 -5.03 20.14 -14.04
N ALA A 44 -6.18 20.18 -13.36
CA ALA A 44 -7.11 19.07 -13.27
C ALA A 44 -7.64 18.62 -14.66
N GLU A 45 -7.84 19.56 -15.59
CA GLU A 45 -8.27 19.27 -16.96
C GLU A 45 -7.21 18.53 -17.77
N THR A 46 -5.93 18.80 -17.49
CA THR A 46 -4.80 18.31 -18.30
C THR A 46 -4.00 17.21 -17.61
N ILE A 47 -4.26 16.88 -16.35
CA ILE A 47 -3.45 15.96 -15.53
C ILE A 47 -3.26 14.58 -16.19
N THR A 48 -4.29 14.04 -16.84
CA THR A 48 -4.22 12.76 -17.56
C THR A 48 -3.52 12.88 -18.91
N SER A 49 -3.58 14.05 -19.55
CA SER A 49 -2.86 14.33 -20.79
C SER A 49 -1.37 14.56 -20.57
N GLN A 50 -1.02 15.27 -19.48
CA GLN A 50 0.36 15.47 -19.05
C GLN A 50 0.99 14.17 -18.55
N MET A 51 0.16 13.29 -17.95
CA MET A 51 0.55 11.96 -17.47
C MET A 51 1.89 12.00 -16.71
N PRO A 52 1.96 12.74 -15.59
CA PRO A 52 3.20 12.86 -14.82
C PRO A 52 3.68 11.49 -14.34
N ASP A 53 4.98 11.36 -14.11
CA ASP A 53 5.63 10.07 -13.80
C ASP A 53 4.95 9.34 -12.64
N TRP A 54 4.66 10.03 -11.53
CA TRP A 54 3.99 9.46 -10.37
C TRP A 54 2.61 8.85 -10.69
N LEU A 55 1.88 9.43 -11.64
CA LEU A 55 0.56 8.94 -12.06
C LEU A 55 0.71 7.73 -12.99
N SER A 56 1.63 7.82 -13.95
CA SER A 56 1.94 6.73 -14.88
C SER A 56 2.43 5.48 -14.14
N GLU A 57 3.37 5.66 -13.20
CA GLU A 57 3.89 4.60 -12.34
C GLU A 57 2.77 3.95 -11.53
N SER A 58 1.94 4.77 -10.85
CA SER A 58 0.82 4.25 -10.04
C SER A 58 -0.20 3.46 -10.85
N LEU A 59 -0.50 3.90 -12.09
CA LEU A 59 -1.38 3.17 -13.01
C LEU A 59 -0.75 1.87 -13.51
N GLY A 60 0.54 1.91 -13.81
CA GLY A 60 1.33 0.74 -14.19
C GLY A 60 1.33 -0.31 -13.07
N ASP A 61 1.59 0.12 -11.84
CA ASP A 61 1.59 -0.72 -10.65
C ASP A 61 0.21 -1.33 -10.39
N ASN A 62 -0.86 -0.53 -10.47
CA ASN A 62 -2.22 -1.02 -10.32
C ASN A 62 -2.57 -2.09 -11.37
N LYS A 63 -2.17 -1.87 -12.63
CA LYS A 63 -2.34 -2.84 -13.71
C LYS A 63 -1.55 -4.13 -13.46
N MET A 64 -0.31 -4.04 -12.97
CA MET A 64 0.49 -5.21 -12.64
C MET A 64 -0.09 -5.96 -11.46
N LEU A 65 -0.59 -5.26 -10.45
CA LEU A 65 -1.27 -5.85 -9.30
C LEU A 65 -2.50 -6.65 -9.76
N HIS A 66 -3.33 -6.10 -10.62
CA HIS A 66 -4.49 -6.82 -11.16
C HIS A 66 -4.09 -8.10 -11.94
N LYS A 67 -3.00 -8.03 -12.72
CA LYS A 67 -2.45 -9.22 -13.39
C LYS A 67 -1.94 -10.26 -12.39
N ALA A 68 -1.25 -9.83 -11.35
CA ALA A 68 -0.75 -10.72 -10.31
C ALA A 68 -1.91 -11.41 -9.58
N GLU A 69 -2.98 -10.68 -9.26
CA GLU A 69 -4.20 -11.24 -8.68
C GLU A 69 -4.83 -12.31 -9.57
N LYS A 70 -4.92 -12.05 -10.89
CA LYS A 70 -5.43 -13.04 -11.84
C LYS A 70 -4.54 -14.30 -11.90
N ASN A 71 -3.23 -14.13 -11.94
CA ASN A 71 -2.30 -15.26 -11.96
C ASN A 71 -2.37 -16.06 -10.64
N LEU A 72 -2.57 -15.39 -9.50
CA LEU A 72 -2.73 -16.06 -8.21
C LEU A 72 -3.96 -16.97 -8.20
N ASP A 73 -5.07 -16.51 -8.76
CA ASP A 73 -6.30 -17.30 -8.89
C ASP A 73 -6.07 -18.55 -9.76
N GLU A 74 -5.44 -18.37 -10.93
CA GLU A 74 -5.08 -19.45 -11.84
C GLU A 74 -4.16 -20.50 -11.17
N PHE A 75 -3.12 -20.06 -10.45
CA PHE A 75 -2.20 -20.95 -9.75
C PHE A 75 -2.84 -21.68 -8.56
N LEU A 76 -3.89 -21.11 -7.97
CA LEU A 76 -4.66 -21.77 -6.91
C LEU A 76 -5.61 -22.82 -7.46
N ASP A 77 -6.05 -22.72 -8.71
CA ASP A 77 -6.91 -23.72 -9.35
C ASP A 77 -6.10 -24.87 -9.98
N ASP A 78 -4.83 -24.62 -10.31
CA ASP A 78 -3.95 -25.64 -10.87
C ASP A 78 -3.68 -26.80 -9.88
N ASN A 79 -3.50 -28.02 -10.42
CA ASN A 79 -3.31 -29.27 -9.67
C ASN A 79 -1.91 -29.87 -9.82
N GLU A 80 -0.99 -29.20 -10.52
CA GLU A 80 0.36 -29.73 -10.79
C GLU A 80 1.23 -29.87 -9.51
N ASP A 81 1.53 -28.77 -8.81
CA ASP A 81 2.42 -28.79 -7.64
C ASP A 81 1.74 -28.31 -6.36
N LYS A 82 1.40 -29.27 -5.50
CA LYS A 82 0.76 -29.02 -4.20
C LYS A 82 1.60 -28.17 -3.25
N LYS A 83 2.94 -28.18 -3.37
CA LYS A 83 3.82 -27.39 -2.51
C LYS A 83 3.77 -25.92 -2.89
N ILE A 84 3.90 -25.62 -4.18
CA ILE A 84 3.76 -24.25 -4.71
C ILE A 84 2.38 -23.70 -4.37
N LYS A 85 1.33 -24.51 -4.56
CA LYS A 85 -0.05 -24.17 -4.19
C LYS A 85 -0.21 -23.89 -2.70
N ALA A 86 0.41 -24.69 -1.83
CA ALA A 86 0.38 -24.46 -0.38
C ALA A 86 1.05 -23.14 0.00
N ASP A 87 2.19 -22.80 -0.62
CA ASP A 87 2.90 -21.55 -0.37
C ASP A 87 2.09 -20.32 -0.83
N ILE A 88 1.47 -20.39 -2.01
CA ILE A 88 0.56 -19.34 -2.52
C ILE A 88 -0.66 -19.19 -1.61
N THR A 89 -1.27 -20.31 -1.20
CA THR A 89 -2.42 -20.32 -0.28
C THR A 89 -2.05 -19.67 1.06
N LYS A 90 -0.89 -20.02 1.62
CA LYS A 90 -0.37 -19.42 2.87
C LYS A 90 -0.17 -17.92 2.70
N PHE A 91 0.40 -17.49 1.58
CA PHE A 91 0.58 -16.07 1.27
C PHE A 91 -0.77 -15.34 1.26
N VAL A 92 -1.76 -15.80 0.47
CA VAL A 92 -3.08 -15.18 0.37
C VAL A 92 -3.80 -15.15 1.72
N ALA A 93 -3.82 -16.26 2.46
CA ALA A 93 -4.44 -16.34 3.78
C ALA A 93 -3.79 -15.38 4.79
N SER A 94 -2.46 -15.24 4.75
CA SER A 94 -1.72 -14.31 5.62
C SER A 94 -1.94 -12.83 5.29
N ARG A 95 -2.37 -12.51 4.07
CA ARG A 95 -2.58 -11.12 3.61
C ARG A 95 -4.03 -10.69 3.78
N LEU A 96 -4.98 -11.47 3.26
CA LEU A 96 -6.42 -11.16 3.29
C LEU A 96 -7.09 -11.63 4.59
N GLY A 97 -6.64 -12.76 5.12
CA GLY A 97 -7.24 -13.43 6.27
C GLY A 97 -6.68 -13.01 7.62
N LYS A 98 -5.88 -11.93 7.71
CA LYS A 98 -5.18 -11.51 8.94
C LYS A 98 -6.08 -11.51 10.18
N LYS A 99 -7.30 -10.99 10.07
CA LYS A 99 -8.21 -10.91 11.22
C LYS A 99 -8.57 -12.29 11.80
N LYS A 100 -8.60 -13.34 10.98
CA LYS A 100 -9.02 -14.70 11.37
C LYS A 100 -7.83 -15.65 11.60
N TRP A 101 -6.74 -15.43 10.87
CA TRP A 101 -5.61 -16.37 10.78
C TRP A 101 -4.27 -15.76 11.17
N SER A 102 -4.20 -14.47 11.51
CA SER A 102 -2.95 -13.87 11.98
C SER A 102 -2.64 -14.39 13.37
N GLU A 103 -1.47 -14.98 13.52
CA GLU A 103 -0.87 -15.24 14.81
C GLU A 103 -0.47 -13.88 15.42
N ARG A 104 -0.78 -13.68 16.71
CA ARG A 104 -0.41 -12.48 17.43
C ARG A 104 1.08 -12.58 17.78
N GLY A 105 1.91 -11.81 17.09
CA GLY A 105 3.28 -11.56 17.54
C GLY A 105 3.24 -10.51 18.63
N GLU A 106 3.46 -10.90 19.88
CA GLU A 106 3.71 -9.94 20.96
C GLU A 106 5.17 -9.51 20.90
N ILE A 107 5.45 -8.26 20.53
CA ILE A 107 6.77 -7.68 20.73
C ILE A 107 6.82 -7.28 22.21
N THR A 108 7.28 -8.21 23.04
CA THR A 108 7.64 -7.95 24.44
C THR A 108 9.16 -8.05 24.58
N GLY A 109 9.71 -7.44 25.63
CA GLY A 109 11.08 -7.68 26.08
C GLY A 109 11.26 -9.12 26.55
N ALA A 110 12.49 -9.49 26.91
CA ALA A 110 12.77 -10.82 27.46
C ALA A 110 11.78 -11.19 28.58
N ASP A 111 11.25 -12.41 28.52
CA ASP A 111 10.27 -12.96 29.47
C ASP A 111 8.92 -12.22 29.53
N GLY A 112 8.48 -11.56 28.45
CA GLY A 112 7.17 -10.92 28.40
C GLY A 112 7.13 -9.53 29.06
N LYS A 113 8.30 -8.96 29.39
CA LYS A 113 8.40 -7.63 30.00
C LYS A 113 8.08 -6.53 28.99
N ASP A 114 7.66 -5.37 29.48
CA ASP A 114 7.46 -4.20 28.62
C ASP A 114 8.74 -3.82 27.89
N LEU A 115 8.62 -3.39 26.64
CA LEU A 115 9.74 -2.84 25.89
C LEU A 115 10.14 -1.51 26.54
N GLU A 116 11.29 -1.47 27.21
CA GLU A 116 11.89 -0.23 27.65
C GLU A 116 12.29 0.57 26.39
N PHE A 117 11.55 1.64 26.10
CA PHE A 117 11.97 2.58 25.07
C PHE A 117 13.27 3.25 25.52
N PRO A 118 14.37 3.18 24.75
CA PRO A 118 15.52 4.02 25.02
C PRO A 118 15.08 5.47 24.85
N ILE A 119 14.87 6.17 25.96
CA ILE A 119 14.88 7.62 26.01
C ILE A 119 16.21 8.08 25.41
N TYR A 120 16.16 8.66 24.21
CA TYR A 120 17.30 9.35 23.63
C TYR A 120 17.80 10.37 24.67
N GLY A 121 18.96 10.08 25.28
CA GLY A 121 19.53 10.92 26.34
C GLY A 121 19.84 10.23 27.67
N GLY A 122 19.57 8.93 27.82
CA GLY A 122 20.17 8.08 28.87
C GLY A 122 19.91 8.53 30.32
N ARG A 123 18.80 8.07 30.91
CA ARG A 123 18.66 7.86 32.37
C ARG A 123 17.36 7.13 32.65
N SER A 124 17.43 5.80 32.75
CA SER A 124 16.33 5.02 33.30
C SER A 124 16.09 5.48 34.74
N ALA A 125 14.86 5.91 35.05
CA ALA A 125 14.48 6.25 36.42
C ALA A 125 14.39 4.96 37.23
N GLU A 126 15.23 4.85 38.26
CA GLU A 126 15.11 3.82 39.30
C GLU A 126 13.79 4.04 40.06
N VAL A 127 12.93 3.01 40.07
CA VAL A 127 11.89 2.83 41.08
C VAL A 127 11.98 1.39 41.57
#